data_AF-A0A8D0EBP6-F1
#
_entry.id   AF-A0A8D0EBP6-F1
#
_cell.length_a   1.000
_cell.length_b   1.000
_cell.length_c   1.000
_cell.angle_alpha   90.00
_cell.angle_beta   90.00
_cell.angle_gamma   90.00
#
_symmetry.space_group_name_H-M   'P 1'
#
loop_
_entity.id
_entity.type
_entity.pdbx_description
1 polymer ?
#
loop_
_entity_poly.entity_id
_entity_poly.type
_entity_poly.pdbx_seq_one_letter_code
_entity_poly.pdbx_strand_id
1 'polypeptide(L)'
;MACVDRCHCCTDNRRQSSILYNILKSEEAQQQQRQEETGGSPSSPLPPSPLLPPPPRQPDGHAQQGLGGGCSCGSQRRVTLKSPQVACKAASAVLVKTLRFVKNVPCFQELPLDEQLVLVRSCWAPLLVLGLAQDRVHFDTVETSEPSMLHRILTNKRAEAEEKQPSHFLLLQDGQESLEKTCGSDSPKLPSAEEIQAIKGFLAKCWSLDISTKEYAYLKGTVLFNPDLPGLHCVQYIQGLQQEAQQALNEHVRLIHRGDQARFAKLNVALSMLRSINANVVAELFFRPIIGTVNMDDMLLEMLCAKL
;
A
#
# COMPACT_ATOMS: atom_id res chain seq x y z
N MET A 1 -46.88 9.45 -29.80
CA MET A 1 -46.47 8.05 -29.59
C MET A 1 -45.18 8.07 -28.79
N ALA A 2 -45.24 7.50 -27.60
CA ALA A 2 -44.16 7.46 -26.63
C ALA A 2 -43.06 6.46 -27.03
N CYS A 3 -41.83 6.69 -26.58
CA CYS A 3 -41.10 5.63 -25.89
C CYS A 3 -40.25 6.28 -24.78
N VAL A 4 -40.62 5.94 -23.55
CA VAL A 4 -39.97 6.36 -22.30
C VAL A 4 -39.11 5.18 -21.89
N ASP A 5 -37.80 5.24 -22.14
CA ASP A 5 -36.87 4.27 -21.55
C ASP A 5 -36.60 4.65 -20.10
N ARG A 6 -37.39 4.02 -19.25
CA ARG A 6 -37.45 4.18 -17.81
C ARG A 6 -36.36 3.30 -17.21
N CYS A 7 -35.21 3.89 -16.85
CA CYS A 7 -34.22 3.20 -16.03
C CYS A 7 -34.84 2.87 -14.66
N HIS A 8 -35.07 1.59 -14.40
CA HIS A 8 -35.71 1.06 -13.19
C HIS A 8 -34.76 0.91 -12.00
N CYS A 9 -33.79 1.83 -11.83
CA CYS A 9 -32.89 1.80 -10.67
C CYS A 9 -33.35 2.70 -9.50
N CYS A 10 -34.45 3.46 -9.66
CA CYS A 10 -34.86 4.48 -8.70
C CYS A 10 -36.31 4.33 -8.24
N THR A 11 -36.73 3.15 -7.77
CA THR A 11 -37.93 3.03 -6.93
C THR A 11 -37.76 1.91 -5.91
N ASP A 12 -37.93 2.28 -4.64
CA ASP A 12 -38.15 1.42 -3.47
C ASP A 12 -36.98 0.61 -2.91
N ASN A 13 -36.16 1.23 -2.05
CA ASN A 13 -35.78 0.60 -0.78
C ASN A 13 -35.20 1.54 0.30
N ARG A 14 -35.98 2.54 0.72
CA ARG A 14 -35.59 3.51 1.77
C ARG A 14 -35.31 2.89 3.17
N ARG A 15 -35.26 1.56 3.34
CA ARG A 15 -35.16 0.90 4.67
C ARG A 15 -34.51 -0.49 4.74
N GLN A 16 -33.74 -0.95 3.74
CA GLN A 16 -33.03 -2.23 3.87
C GLN A 16 -31.52 -2.03 3.89
N SER A 17 -30.97 -2.00 5.11
CA SER A 17 -29.54 -2.12 5.43
C SER A 17 -28.63 -1.05 4.80
N SER A 18 -28.54 0.11 5.47
CA SER A 18 -27.53 1.13 5.16
C SER A 18 -26.18 0.47 4.93
N ILE A 19 -25.51 0.81 3.84
CA ILE A 19 -24.16 0.35 3.47
C ILE A 19 -23.19 0.43 4.66
N LEU A 20 -23.44 1.36 5.58
CA LEU A 20 -22.77 1.56 6.86
C LEU A 20 -22.90 0.37 7.83
N TYR A 21 -24.09 -0.20 7.99
CA TYR A 21 -24.27 -1.43 8.76
C TYR A 21 -23.43 -2.56 8.17
N ASN A 22 -23.32 -2.61 6.84
CA ASN A 22 -22.63 -3.70 6.17
C ASN A 22 -21.10 -3.57 6.25
N ILE A 23 -20.56 -2.37 6.04
CA ILE A 23 -19.12 -2.08 6.21
C ILE A 23 -18.70 -2.32 7.67
N LEU A 24 -19.52 -1.89 8.63
CA LEU A 24 -19.25 -2.09 10.06
C LEU A 24 -19.40 -3.56 10.49
N LYS A 25 -20.42 -4.28 9.99
CA LYS A 25 -20.62 -5.70 10.29
C LYS A 25 -19.46 -6.56 9.78
N SER A 26 -18.90 -6.23 8.63
CA SER A 26 -17.72 -6.93 8.10
C SER A 26 -16.46 -6.68 8.94
N GLU A 27 -16.32 -5.51 9.56
CA GLU A 27 -15.23 -5.22 10.54
C GLU A 27 -15.48 -5.87 11.91
N GLU A 28 -16.72 -5.90 12.42
CA GLU A 28 -17.08 -6.57 13.68
C GLU A 28 -16.81 -8.09 13.60
N ALA A 29 -17.13 -8.72 12.47
CA ALA A 29 -16.79 -10.11 12.20
C ALA A 29 -15.27 -10.35 12.20
N GLN A 30 -14.48 -9.40 11.67
CA GLN A 30 -13.00 -9.48 11.70
C GLN A 30 -12.43 -9.31 13.11
N GLN A 31 -13.08 -8.52 13.99
CA GLN A 31 -12.66 -8.38 15.39
C GLN A 31 -12.92 -9.66 16.19
N GLN A 32 -14.04 -10.34 15.96
CA GLN A 32 -14.37 -11.60 16.62
C GLN A 32 -13.38 -12.72 16.26
N GLN A 33 -12.98 -12.84 14.99
CA GLN A 33 -11.92 -13.77 14.60
C GLN A 33 -10.56 -13.45 15.25
N ARG A 34 -10.22 -12.16 15.43
CA ARG A 34 -8.97 -11.77 16.10
C ARG A 34 -8.95 -12.15 17.58
N GLN A 35 -10.11 -12.13 18.25
CA GLN A 35 -10.25 -12.56 19.65
C GLN A 35 -10.21 -14.09 19.79
N GLU A 36 -10.73 -14.84 18.81
CA GLU A 36 -10.65 -16.31 18.81
C GLU A 36 -9.22 -16.82 18.55
N GLU A 37 -8.45 -16.17 17.66
CA GLU A 37 -7.04 -16.53 17.42
C GLU A 37 -6.08 -16.15 18.57
N THR A 38 -6.48 -15.24 19.46
CA THR A 38 -5.69 -14.81 20.62
C THR A 38 -6.16 -15.41 21.96
N GLY A 39 -7.22 -16.23 21.95
CA GLY A 39 -7.82 -16.84 23.15
C GLY A 39 -7.06 -18.02 23.78
N GLY A 40 -5.85 -18.33 23.32
CA GLY A 40 -5.04 -19.45 23.82
C GLY A 40 -3.92 -19.01 24.76
N SER A 41 -4.20 -18.97 26.07
CA SER A 41 -3.28 -19.01 27.24
C SER A 41 -3.15 -17.70 28.06
N PRO A 42 -3.31 -17.76 29.40
CA PRO A 42 -3.08 -16.62 30.28
C PRO A 42 -1.57 -16.46 30.56
N SER A 43 -0.97 -15.38 30.09
CA SER A 43 0.41 -15.01 30.42
C SER A 43 0.48 -14.31 31.79
N SER A 44 1.33 -14.84 32.66
CA SER A 44 1.63 -14.30 34.00
C SER A 44 2.30 -12.91 33.93
N PRO A 45 2.17 -12.06 34.97
CA PRO A 45 2.77 -10.73 34.95
C PRO A 45 4.30 -10.78 35.03
N LEU A 46 4.97 -10.07 34.11
CA LEU A 46 6.42 -9.82 34.14
C LEU A 46 6.78 -8.84 35.27
N PRO A 47 7.98 -8.96 35.89
CA PRO A 47 8.45 -8.03 36.90
C PRO A 47 8.93 -6.71 36.28
N PRO A 48 8.98 -5.60 37.04
CA PRO A 48 9.39 -4.29 36.54
C PRO A 48 10.90 -4.22 36.26
N SER A 49 11.27 -3.67 35.11
CA SER A 49 12.66 -3.41 34.71
C SER A 49 13.29 -2.27 35.52
N PRO A 50 14.61 -2.34 35.84
CA PRO A 50 15.30 -1.28 36.58
C PRO A 50 15.58 -0.05 35.72
N LEU A 51 15.47 1.13 36.36
CA LEU A 51 15.72 2.45 35.79
C LEU A 51 17.19 2.58 35.34
N LEU A 52 17.43 2.89 34.06
CA LEU A 52 18.74 3.33 33.57
C LEU A 52 19.01 4.80 33.96
N PRO A 53 20.26 5.17 34.31
CA PRO A 53 20.64 6.56 34.54
C PRO A 53 20.74 7.37 33.24
N PRO A 54 20.63 8.71 33.30
CA PRO A 54 20.67 9.58 32.13
C PRO A 54 22.08 9.69 31.52
N PRO A 55 22.20 9.98 30.21
CA PRO A 55 23.48 10.12 29.54
C PRO A 55 24.22 11.42 29.93
N PRO A 56 25.58 11.43 29.84
CA PRO A 56 26.37 12.61 30.17
C PRO A 56 26.24 13.72 29.10
N ARG A 57 26.27 14.98 29.58
CA ARG A 57 26.27 16.19 28.76
C ARG A 57 27.58 16.30 27.96
N GLN A 58 27.47 16.55 26.65
CA GLN A 58 28.60 16.90 25.78
C GLN A 58 28.90 18.41 25.84
N PRO A 59 30.16 18.84 25.70
CA PRO A 59 30.54 20.25 25.71
C PRO A 59 30.41 20.90 24.34
N ASP A 60 30.10 22.20 24.36
CA ASP A 60 30.01 23.10 23.21
C ASP A 60 31.35 23.19 22.46
N GLY A 61 31.30 22.96 21.15
CA GLY A 61 32.43 23.10 20.24
C GLY A 61 32.03 23.77 18.94
N HIS A 62 32.17 25.09 18.89
CA HIS A 62 32.14 25.87 17.66
C HIS A 62 33.36 25.52 16.80
N ALA A 63 33.15 25.06 15.56
CA ALA A 63 34.17 25.09 14.51
C ALA A 63 33.55 25.16 13.11
N GLN A 64 33.68 26.36 12.53
CA GLN A 64 33.84 26.72 11.11
C GLN A 64 33.07 25.96 10.02
N GLN A 65 32.17 26.72 9.39
CA GLN A 65 31.61 26.51 8.05
C GLN A 65 32.71 26.33 7.00
N GLY A 66 32.86 25.10 6.52
CA GLY A 66 33.45 24.79 5.22
C GLY A 66 32.33 24.71 4.18
N LEU A 67 32.25 25.72 3.29
CA LEU A 67 31.42 25.71 2.09
C LEU A 67 31.96 24.67 1.10
N GLY A 68 31.58 23.41 1.31
CA GLY A 68 31.73 22.34 0.32
C GLY A 68 30.45 22.22 -0.49
N GLY A 69 30.39 22.90 -1.64
CA GLY A 69 29.34 22.71 -2.63
C GLY A 69 29.33 21.27 -3.13
N GLY A 70 28.49 20.44 -2.53
CA GLY A 70 28.25 19.07 -2.96
C GLY A 70 27.61 19.05 -4.34
N CYS A 71 28.13 18.21 -5.22
CA CYS A 71 27.59 18.00 -6.56
C CYS A 71 26.17 17.40 -6.47
N SER A 72 25.16 18.05 -7.08
CA SER A 72 23.79 17.53 -7.24
C SER A 72 23.68 16.43 -8.29
N CYS A 73 24.61 15.47 -8.29
CA CYS A 73 24.42 14.25 -9.05
C CYS A 73 23.33 13.43 -8.35
N GLY A 74 22.11 13.44 -8.90
CA GLY A 74 20.93 12.75 -8.40
C GLY A 74 21.05 11.23 -8.43
N SER A 75 21.93 10.68 -7.59
CA SER A 75 21.97 9.26 -7.28
C SER A 75 20.68 8.95 -6.52
N GLN A 76 19.67 8.41 -7.21
CA GLN A 76 18.45 7.90 -6.57
C GLN A 76 18.88 6.88 -5.52
N ARG A 77 18.81 7.26 -4.24
CA ARG A 77 19.14 6.40 -3.12
C ARG A 77 18.10 5.30 -3.07
N ARG A 78 18.54 4.07 -3.34
CA ARG A 78 17.72 2.87 -3.27
C ARG A 78 17.59 2.44 -1.83
N VAL A 79 16.43 1.94 -1.47
CA VAL A 79 16.12 1.60 -0.08
C VAL A 79 15.46 0.23 -0.04
N THR A 80 15.85 -0.59 0.94
CA THR A 80 15.27 -1.91 1.20
C THR A 80 14.87 -2.08 2.66
N LEU A 81 14.07 -3.09 2.98
CA LEU A 81 13.65 -3.40 4.34
C LEU A 81 14.82 -3.94 5.16
N LYS A 82 14.98 -3.46 6.41
CA LYS A 82 15.97 -4.01 7.36
C LYS A 82 15.65 -5.45 7.74
N SER A 83 14.37 -5.78 7.83
CA SER A 83 13.88 -7.11 8.22
C SER A 83 12.76 -7.53 7.26
N PRO A 84 13.12 -7.92 6.02
CA PRO A 84 12.14 -8.22 4.98
C PRO A 84 11.13 -9.28 5.44
N GLN A 85 11.59 -10.36 6.08
CA GLN A 85 10.68 -11.45 6.49
C GLN A 85 9.57 -11.00 7.45
N VAL A 86 9.87 -10.11 8.40
CA VAL A 86 8.89 -9.62 9.38
C VAL A 86 7.89 -8.66 8.72
N ALA A 87 8.41 -7.66 8.00
CA ALA A 87 7.59 -6.64 7.38
C ALA A 87 6.72 -7.20 6.24
N CYS A 88 7.28 -8.06 5.39
CA CYS A 88 6.55 -8.72 4.31
C CYS A 88 5.47 -9.66 4.86
N LYS A 89 5.76 -10.47 5.91
CA LYS A 89 4.74 -11.31 6.56
C LYS A 89 3.58 -10.49 7.12
N ALA A 90 3.88 -9.38 7.79
CA ALA A 90 2.85 -8.48 8.31
C ALA A 90 2.01 -7.88 7.17
N ALA A 91 2.66 -7.40 6.10
CA ALA A 91 1.97 -6.85 4.94
C ALA A 91 1.08 -7.88 4.23
N SER A 92 1.55 -9.12 4.06
CA SER A 92 0.71 -10.21 3.51
C SER A 92 -0.51 -10.50 4.37
N ALA A 93 -0.36 -10.54 5.70
CA ALA A 93 -1.49 -10.72 6.61
C ALA A 93 -2.51 -9.57 6.51
N VAL A 94 -2.04 -8.33 6.39
CA VAL A 94 -2.91 -7.17 6.17
C VAL A 94 -3.59 -7.25 4.81
N LEU A 95 -2.89 -7.66 3.73
CA LEU A 95 -3.50 -7.81 2.40
C LEU A 95 -4.66 -8.81 2.42
N VAL A 96 -4.49 -9.96 3.08
CA VAL A 96 -5.56 -10.96 3.23
C VAL A 96 -6.75 -10.36 4.00
N LYS A 97 -6.51 -9.66 5.11
CA LYS A 97 -7.57 -8.96 5.85
C LYS A 97 -8.28 -7.91 4.98
N THR A 98 -7.53 -7.15 4.19
CA THR A 98 -8.06 -6.13 3.28
C THR A 98 -8.96 -6.76 2.21
N LEU A 99 -8.50 -7.81 1.52
CA LEU A 99 -9.33 -8.46 0.49
C LEU A 99 -10.52 -9.19 1.09
N ARG A 100 -10.39 -9.79 2.28
CA ARG A 100 -11.53 -10.34 3.02
C ARG A 100 -12.55 -9.26 3.36
N PHE A 101 -12.11 -8.09 3.81
CA PHE A 101 -12.98 -6.95 4.05
C PHE A 101 -13.74 -6.59 2.77
N VAL A 102 -13.03 -6.31 1.68
CA VAL A 102 -13.63 -5.90 0.39
C VAL A 102 -14.66 -6.92 -0.09
N LYS A 103 -14.31 -8.21 -0.09
CA LYS A 103 -15.20 -9.29 -0.53
C LYS A 103 -16.44 -9.45 0.32
N ASN A 104 -16.37 -9.09 1.60
CA ASN A 104 -17.51 -9.18 2.52
C ASN A 104 -18.34 -7.90 2.54
N VAL A 105 -18.03 -6.89 1.72
CA VAL A 105 -18.91 -5.74 1.56
C VAL A 105 -20.06 -6.12 0.61
N PRO A 106 -21.34 -6.16 1.06
CA PRO A 106 -22.46 -6.62 0.24
C PRO A 106 -22.64 -5.80 -1.04
N CYS A 107 -22.57 -4.46 -0.97
CA CYS A 107 -22.67 -3.62 -2.18
C CYS A 107 -21.50 -3.81 -3.16
N PHE A 108 -20.38 -4.39 -2.72
CA PHE A 108 -19.31 -4.82 -3.62
C PHE A 108 -19.63 -6.17 -4.26
N GLN A 109 -20.28 -7.09 -3.55
CA GLN A 109 -20.71 -8.40 -4.09
C GLN A 109 -21.78 -8.28 -5.19
N GLU A 110 -22.59 -7.23 -5.15
CA GLU A 110 -23.60 -6.95 -6.19
C GLU A 110 -22.99 -6.51 -7.54
N LEU A 111 -21.70 -6.16 -7.56
CA LEU A 111 -21.02 -5.74 -8.78
C LEU A 111 -20.64 -6.94 -9.66
N PRO A 112 -20.68 -6.79 -11.00
CA PRO A 112 -20.04 -7.74 -11.91
C PRO A 112 -18.56 -7.95 -11.59
N LEU A 113 -18.03 -9.16 -11.86
CA LEU A 113 -16.65 -9.52 -11.50
C LEU A 113 -15.59 -8.61 -12.15
N ASP A 114 -15.83 -8.17 -13.38
CA ASP A 114 -14.99 -7.22 -14.10
C ASP A 114 -14.93 -5.86 -13.40
N GLU A 115 -16.08 -5.33 -12.95
CA GLU A 115 -16.14 -4.09 -12.16
C GLU A 115 -15.46 -4.27 -10.79
N GLN A 116 -15.70 -5.39 -10.10
CA GLN A 116 -15.01 -5.73 -8.84
C GLN A 116 -13.49 -5.75 -9.02
N LEU A 117 -13.01 -6.34 -10.11
CA LEU A 117 -11.59 -6.46 -10.39
C LEU A 117 -10.95 -5.10 -10.72
N VAL A 118 -11.64 -4.22 -11.45
CA VAL A 118 -11.18 -2.84 -11.70
C VAL A 118 -11.02 -2.10 -10.38
N LEU A 119 -12.01 -2.17 -9.48
CA LEU A 119 -11.93 -1.56 -8.16
C LEU A 119 -10.72 -2.12 -7.38
N VAL A 120 -10.61 -3.44 -7.22
CA VAL A 120 -9.55 -4.09 -6.43
C VAL A 120 -8.16 -3.77 -6.98
N ARG A 121 -7.94 -3.87 -8.29
CA ARG A 121 -6.65 -3.55 -8.93
C ARG A 121 -6.22 -2.11 -8.70
N SER A 122 -7.16 -1.17 -8.62
CA SER A 122 -6.84 0.23 -8.36
C SER A 122 -6.56 0.53 -6.89
N CYS A 123 -7.26 -0.13 -5.96
CA CYS A 123 -7.30 0.30 -4.56
C CYS A 123 -6.56 -0.63 -3.59
N TRP A 124 -6.08 -1.79 -4.02
CA TRP A 124 -5.41 -2.75 -3.13
C TRP A 124 -4.22 -2.14 -2.37
N ALA A 125 -3.39 -1.33 -3.05
CA ALA A 125 -2.21 -0.72 -2.44
C ALA A 125 -2.58 0.39 -1.44
N PRO A 126 -3.43 1.38 -1.80
CA PRO A 126 -4.03 2.31 -0.85
C PRO A 126 -4.66 1.63 0.38
N LEU A 127 -5.51 0.62 0.17
CA LEU A 127 -6.18 -0.08 1.26
C LEU A 127 -5.21 -0.89 2.12
N LEU A 128 -4.19 -1.49 1.51
CA LEU A 128 -3.12 -2.18 2.24
C LEU A 128 -2.38 -1.20 3.16
N VAL A 129 -1.93 -0.05 2.64
CA VAL A 129 -1.18 0.92 3.45
C VAL A 129 -2.06 1.53 4.55
N LEU A 130 -3.34 1.78 4.27
CA LEU A 130 -4.31 2.16 5.29
C LEU A 130 -4.47 1.07 6.37
N GLY A 131 -4.48 -0.21 5.97
CA GLY A 131 -4.48 -1.36 6.87
C GLY A 131 -3.20 -1.50 7.71
N LEU A 132 -2.02 -1.24 7.11
CA LEU A 132 -0.74 -1.21 7.84
C LEU A 132 -0.77 -0.13 8.93
N ALA A 133 -1.38 1.03 8.65
CA ALA A 133 -1.57 2.08 9.64
C ALA A 133 -2.50 1.61 10.77
N GLN A 134 -3.63 1.00 10.44
CA GLN A 134 -4.62 0.51 11.41
C GLN A 134 -4.06 -0.58 12.32
N ASP A 135 -3.30 -1.53 11.77
CA ASP A 135 -2.64 -2.61 12.55
C ASP A 135 -1.32 -2.14 13.21
N ARG A 136 -0.97 -0.84 13.11
CA ARG A 136 0.25 -0.23 13.69
C ARG A 136 1.54 -0.97 13.29
N VAL A 137 1.65 -1.37 12.02
CA VAL A 137 2.82 -2.09 11.51
C VAL A 137 4.01 -1.14 11.39
N HIS A 138 5.08 -1.44 12.12
CA HIS A 138 6.34 -0.72 12.03
C HIS A 138 7.30 -1.48 11.12
N PHE A 139 7.99 -0.76 10.24
CA PHE A 139 9.06 -1.33 9.44
C PHE A 139 10.20 -0.33 9.27
N ASP A 140 11.41 -0.86 9.34
CA ASP A 140 12.62 -0.10 9.12
C ASP A 140 13.20 -0.37 7.75
N THR A 141 13.96 0.61 7.27
CA THR A 141 14.64 0.52 5.97
C THR A 141 16.11 0.89 6.07
N VAL A 142 16.91 0.35 5.18
CA VAL A 142 18.34 0.67 4.99
C VAL A 142 18.56 1.18 3.58
N GLU A 143 19.38 2.22 3.46
CA GLU A 143 19.85 2.71 2.17
C GLU A 143 20.87 1.72 1.61
N THR A 144 20.62 1.21 0.41
CA THR A 144 21.58 0.40 -0.33
C THR A 144 22.30 1.32 -1.30
N SER A 145 23.55 1.67 -1.01
CA SER A 145 24.43 2.22 -2.03
C SER A 145 24.83 1.08 -2.96
N GLU A 146 24.18 0.95 -4.12
CA GLU A 146 24.77 0.12 -5.17
C GLU A 146 26.09 0.79 -5.58
N PRO A 147 27.23 0.07 -5.54
CA PRO A 147 28.48 0.63 -6.01
C PRO A 147 28.30 1.06 -7.46
N SER A 148 28.74 2.28 -7.80
CA SER A 148 28.61 2.84 -9.14
C SER A 148 29.14 1.85 -10.18
N MET A 149 28.63 1.88 -11.42
CA MET A 149 29.17 1.01 -12.48
C MET A 149 30.68 1.18 -12.63
N LEU A 150 31.21 2.39 -12.42
CA LEU A 150 32.64 2.64 -12.34
C LEU A 150 33.30 1.91 -11.17
N HIS A 151 32.72 1.98 -9.96
CA HIS A 151 33.24 1.20 -8.83
C HIS A 151 33.24 -0.29 -9.15
N ARG A 152 32.17 -0.84 -9.75
CA ARG A 152 32.13 -2.25 -10.17
C ARG A 152 33.21 -2.58 -11.21
N ILE A 153 33.43 -1.74 -12.22
CA ILE A 153 34.47 -1.93 -13.24
C ILE A 153 35.88 -1.82 -12.61
N LEU A 154 36.06 -0.89 -11.68
CA LEU A 154 37.34 -0.66 -11.00
C LEU A 154 37.67 -1.77 -9.99
N THR A 155 36.66 -2.36 -9.33
CA THR A 155 36.85 -3.44 -8.36
C THR A 155 36.74 -4.85 -8.95
N ASN A 156 36.10 -5.05 -10.11
CA ASN A 156 36.11 -6.31 -10.85
C ASN A 156 37.36 -6.46 -11.73
N LYS A 157 38.55 -6.40 -11.12
CA LYS A 157 39.75 -7.00 -11.69
C LYS A 157 40.19 -8.16 -10.83
N ARG A 158 39.83 -9.38 -11.28
CA ARG A 158 40.55 -10.67 -11.14
C ARG A 158 39.59 -11.84 -10.88
N ALA A 159 38.94 -12.32 -11.94
CA ALA A 159 38.45 -13.69 -12.04
C ALA A 159 38.33 -14.11 -13.51
N GLU A 160 39.39 -13.90 -14.30
CA GLU A 160 39.55 -14.60 -15.58
C GLU A 160 41.02 -15.01 -15.71
N ALA A 161 41.28 -16.29 -15.45
CA ALA A 161 42.33 -17.10 -16.05
C ALA A 161 42.27 -18.50 -15.44
N GLU A 162 41.44 -19.38 -16.00
CA GLU A 162 41.87 -20.74 -16.31
C GLU A 162 41.09 -21.23 -17.52
N GLU A 163 41.82 -21.33 -18.62
CA GLU A 163 41.40 -21.78 -19.95
C GLU A 163 40.94 -23.24 -19.94
N LYS A 164 39.89 -23.54 -20.71
CA LYS A 164 39.96 -24.55 -21.78
C LYS A 164 38.95 -24.23 -22.88
N GLN A 165 39.47 -24.30 -24.09
CA GLN A 165 39.04 -23.68 -25.35
C GLN A 165 38.18 -24.66 -26.21
N PRO A 166 37.82 -24.39 -27.49
CA PRO A 166 36.44 -24.33 -27.97
C PRO A 166 36.11 -25.32 -29.11
N SER A 167 34.84 -25.36 -29.55
CA SER A 167 34.50 -25.94 -30.87
C SER A 167 33.30 -25.22 -31.50
N HIS A 168 33.63 -24.20 -32.29
CA HIS A 168 33.25 -23.99 -33.68
C HIS A 168 31.94 -24.66 -34.20
N PHE A 169 30.98 -23.85 -34.67
CA PHE A 169 30.35 -24.03 -35.99
C PHE A 169 29.55 -22.78 -36.47
N LEU A 170 30.17 -22.05 -37.42
CA LEU A 170 29.69 -21.32 -38.62
C LEU A 170 28.26 -20.72 -38.68
N LEU A 171 27.93 -19.64 -39.42
CA LEU A 171 28.57 -18.52 -40.13
C LEU A 171 27.40 -17.58 -40.55
N LEU A 172 27.63 -16.26 -40.50
CA LEU A 172 27.15 -15.17 -41.38
C LEU A 172 25.68 -15.13 -41.86
N GLN A 173 24.97 -14.05 -41.48
CA GLN A 173 24.40 -13.16 -42.49
C GLN A 173 24.36 -11.69 -42.02
N ASP A 174 24.68 -10.82 -42.98
CA ASP A 174 25.00 -9.40 -42.91
C ASP A 174 23.76 -8.47 -42.99
N GLY A 175 23.85 -7.32 -42.29
CA GLY A 175 23.22 -5.99 -42.48
C GLY A 175 21.71 -5.83 -42.78
N GLN A 176 21.01 -4.76 -42.37
CA GLN A 176 21.28 -3.55 -41.59
C GLN A 176 19.94 -2.78 -41.46
N GLU A 177 19.61 -2.32 -40.23
CA GLU A 177 18.86 -1.08 -39.82
C GLU A 177 17.47 -0.74 -40.40
N SER A 178 16.49 -0.09 -39.74
CA SER A 178 16.24 0.53 -38.42
C SER A 178 14.72 0.86 -38.44
N LEU A 179 13.92 0.81 -37.36
CA LEU A 179 13.67 1.94 -36.46
C LEU A 179 12.65 1.48 -35.37
N GLU A 180 12.86 1.94 -34.14
CA GLU A 180 11.91 2.00 -33.03
C GLU A 180 11.50 0.70 -32.33
N LYS A 181 12.42 0.14 -31.55
CA LYS A 181 12.08 -0.64 -30.35
C LYS A 181 12.49 0.14 -29.11
N THR A 182 11.47 0.66 -28.44
CA THR A 182 11.50 1.28 -27.12
C THR A 182 12.30 0.41 -26.15
N CYS A 183 13.29 1.00 -25.48
CA CYS A 183 14.02 0.36 -24.38
C CYS A 183 13.06 0.09 -23.22
N GLY A 184 12.42 -1.08 -23.21
CA GLY A 184 11.75 -1.64 -22.03
C GLY A 184 12.80 -2.20 -21.08
N SER A 185 13.31 -1.38 -20.17
CA SER A 185 14.15 -1.86 -19.08
C SER A 185 13.28 -2.52 -18.00
N ASP A 186 12.94 -3.80 -18.17
CA ASP A 186 12.35 -4.64 -17.11
C ASP A 186 13.41 -5.09 -16.10
N SER A 187 14.19 -4.14 -15.57
CA SER A 187 15.01 -4.37 -14.39
C SER A 187 14.20 -4.00 -13.15
N PRO A 188 14.13 -4.85 -12.09
CA PRO A 188 13.41 -4.53 -10.87
C PRO A 188 13.98 -3.25 -10.26
N LYS A 189 13.21 -2.15 -10.37
CA LYS A 189 13.62 -0.84 -9.88
C LYS A 189 13.32 -0.80 -8.38
N LEU A 190 14.35 -0.93 -7.55
CA LEU A 190 14.19 -0.74 -6.11
C LEU A 190 13.53 0.62 -5.82
N PRO A 191 12.60 0.68 -4.84
CA PRO A 191 11.97 1.91 -4.41
C PRO A 191 12.98 3.00 -4.05
N SER A 192 12.67 4.24 -4.45
CA SER A 192 13.44 5.40 -4.02
C SER A 192 13.17 5.75 -2.57
N ALA A 193 14.10 6.46 -1.95
CA ALA A 193 13.93 6.97 -0.60
C ALA A 193 12.67 7.86 -0.46
N GLU A 194 12.35 8.69 -1.45
CA GLU A 194 11.19 9.59 -1.42
C GLU A 194 9.87 8.82 -1.38
N GLU A 195 9.73 7.78 -2.21
CA GLU A 195 8.51 6.95 -2.25
C GLU A 195 8.30 6.20 -0.92
N ILE A 196 9.38 5.72 -0.30
CA ILE A 196 9.29 5.07 1.02
C ILE A 196 8.98 6.10 2.12
N GLN A 197 9.51 7.31 2.04
CA GLN A 197 9.16 8.37 2.98
C GLN A 197 7.70 8.79 2.84
N ALA A 198 7.11 8.75 1.64
CA ALA A 198 5.68 8.97 1.47
C ALA A 198 4.85 7.94 2.23
N ILE A 199 5.19 6.64 2.14
CA ILE A 199 4.53 5.57 2.90
C ILE A 199 4.70 5.80 4.40
N LYS A 200 5.93 6.00 4.88
CA LYS A 200 6.20 6.22 6.32
C LYS A 200 5.51 7.48 6.86
N GLY A 201 5.51 8.56 6.08
CA GLY A 201 4.85 9.81 6.42
C GLY A 201 3.33 9.65 6.55
N PHE A 202 2.71 8.89 5.64
CA PHE A 202 1.30 8.54 5.75
C PHE A 202 1.00 7.73 7.03
N LEU A 203 1.80 6.69 7.33
CA LEU A 203 1.62 5.90 8.55
C LEU A 203 1.70 6.77 9.80
N ALA A 204 2.75 7.59 9.91
CA ALA A 204 2.95 8.52 11.02
C ALA A 204 1.79 9.51 11.14
N LYS A 205 1.25 10.01 10.02
CA LYS A 205 0.09 10.90 10.01
C LYS A 205 -1.13 10.21 10.59
N CYS A 206 -1.46 9.01 10.13
CA CYS A 206 -2.58 8.24 10.67
C CYS A 206 -2.43 7.99 12.17
N TRP A 207 -1.21 7.66 12.60
CA TRP A 207 -0.91 7.41 14.00
C TRP A 207 -1.04 8.63 14.89
N SER A 208 -0.75 9.83 14.37
CA SER A 208 -0.93 11.10 15.08
C SER A 208 -2.39 11.57 15.19
N LEU A 209 -3.29 11.01 14.39
CA LEU A 209 -4.70 11.41 14.35
C LEU A 209 -5.58 10.54 15.25
N ASP A 210 -5.02 9.46 15.81
CA ASP A 210 -5.74 8.45 16.58
C ASP A 210 -7.07 8.08 15.90
N ILE A 211 -6.93 7.58 14.67
CA ILE A 211 -8.07 7.16 13.84
C ILE A 211 -8.70 5.92 14.49
N SER A 212 -10.00 6.00 14.78
CA SER A 212 -10.76 4.89 15.35
C SER A 212 -11.06 3.81 14.31
N THR A 213 -11.43 2.61 14.77
CA THR A 213 -11.83 1.51 13.89
C THR A 213 -12.95 1.90 12.93
N LYS A 214 -13.98 2.60 13.43
CA LYS A 214 -15.11 3.04 12.60
C LYS A 214 -14.67 4.02 11.52
N GLU A 215 -13.79 4.96 11.86
CA GLU A 215 -13.25 5.90 10.88
C GLU A 215 -12.41 5.18 9.83
N TYR A 216 -11.54 4.24 10.21
CA TYR A 216 -10.82 3.41 9.25
C TYR A 216 -11.77 2.67 8.30
N ALA A 217 -12.87 2.11 8.81
CA ALA A 217 -13.85 1.43 7.99
C ALA A 217 -14.49 2.37 6.94
N TYR A 218 -14.86 3.59 7.31
CA TYR A 218 -15.38 4.58 6.36
C TYR A 218 -14.31 5.07 5.38
N LEU A 219 -13.07 5.29 5.83
CA LEU A 219 -11.95 5.65 4.95
C LEU A 219 -11.67 4.56 3.92
N LYS A 220 -11.71 3.27 4.32
CA LYS A 220 -11.62 2.14 3.39
C LYS A 220 -12.75 2.17 2.38
N GLY A 221 -13.98 2.47 2.81
CA GLY A 221 -15.13 2.65 1.92
C GLY A 221 -14.90 3.75 0.88
N THR A 222 -14.43 4.93 1.31
CA THR A 222 -14.10 6.06 0.42
C THR A 222 -13.03 5.69 -0.61
N VAL A 223 -12.03 4.90 -0.21
CA VAL A 223 -10.92 4.47 -1.10
C VAL A 223 -11.37 3.35 -2.05
N LEU A 224 -12.18 2.40 -1.57
CA LEU A 224 -12.69 1.28 -2.36
C LEU A 224 -13.62 1.75 -3.47
N PHE A 225 -14.56 2.64 -3.15
CA PHE A 225 -15.55 3.13 -4.11
C PHE A 225 -15.03 4.40 -4.78
N ASN A 226 -14.21 4.24 -5.81
CA ASN A 226 -13.70 5.35 -6.61
C ASN A 226 -14.39 5.39 -7.99
N PRO A 227 -15.27 6.37 -8.27
CA PRO A 227 -15.98 6.47 -9.54
C PRO A 227 -15.09 6.95 -10.69
N ASP A 228 -13.91 7.51 -10.40
CA ASP A 228 -13.02 8.13 -11.39
C ASP A 228 -12.12 7.11 -12.12
N LEU A 229 -12.32 5.80 -11.89
CA LEU A 229 -11.49 4.76 -12.49
C LEU A 229 -11.89 4.48 -13.94
N PRO A 230 -10.91 4.38 -14.86
CA PRO A 230 -11.19 4.02 -16.24
C PRO A 230 -11.67 2.57 -16.33
N GLY A 231 -12.62 2.31 -17.22
CA GLY A 231 -13.16 0.97 -17.47
C GLY A 231 -14.36 0.59 -16.60
N LEU A 232 -14.81 1.46 -15.71
CA LEU A 232 -16.06 1.26 -14.95
C LEU A 232 -17.28 1.59 -15.81
N HIS A 233 -18.28 0.69 -15.78
CA HIS A 233 -19.59 0.90 -16.40
C HIS A 233 -20.64 1.34 -15.37
N CYS A 234 -20.42 1.08 -14.08
CA CYS A 234 -21.36 1.39 -13.00
C CYS A 234 -21.01 2.66 -12.19
N VAL A 235 -20.49 3.69 -12.86
CA VAL A 235 -19.97 4.93 -12.25
C VAL A 235 -20.95 5.60 -11.27
N GLN A 236 -22.24 5.72 -11.63
CA GLN A 236 -23.24 6.38 -10.77
C GLN A 236 -23.49 5.60 -9.48
N TYR A 237 -23.50 4.27 -9.55
CA TYR A 237 -23.66 3.41 -8.39
C TYR A 237 -22.48 3.57 -7.43
N ILE A 238 -21.25 3.46 -7.96
CA ILE A 238 -20.01 3.65 -7.19
C ILE A 238 -19.94 5.05 -6.58
N GLN A 239 -20.35 6.08 -7.31
CA GLN A 239 -20.40 7.46 -6.80
C GLN A 239 -21.36 7.59 -5.60
N GLY A 240 -22.53 6.95 -5.66
CA GLY A 240 -23.46 6.90 -4.54
C GLY A 240 -22.84 6.23 -3.32
N LEU A 241 -22.18 5.08 -3.50
CA LEU A 241 -21.48 4.36 -2.42
C LEU A 241 -20.37 5.21 -1.79
N GLN A 242 -19.60 5.93 -2.60
CA GLN A 242 -18.54 6.82 -2.12
C GLN A 242 -19.11 7.97 -1.29
N GLN A 243 -20.20 8.59 -1.75
CA GLN A 243 -20.88 9.68 -1.04
C GLN A 243 -21.41 9.20 0.32
N GLU A 244 -22.00 8.00 0.38
CA GLU A 244 -22.48 7.42 1.62
C GLU A 244 -21.35 7.17 2.63
N ALA A 245 -20.21 6.61 2.18
CA ALA A 245 -19.05 6.40 3.03
C ALA A 245 -18.52 7.73 3.61
N GLN A 246 -18.42 8.76 2.77
CA GLN A 246 -17.96 10.09 3.17
C GLN A 246 -18.95 10.80 4.11
N GLN A 247 -20.25 10.66 3.86
CA GLN A 247 -21.30 11.22 4.71
C GLN A 247 -21.28 10.59 6.09
N ALA A 248 -21.15 9.26 6.17
CA ALA A 248 -21.10 8.55 7.43
C ALA A 248 -19.85 8.88 8.24
N LEU A 249 -18.71 9.05 7.58
CA LEU A 249 -17.51 9.56 8.23
C LEU A 249 -17.76 10.93 8.86
N ASN A 250 -18.37 11.85 8.10
CA ASN A 250 -18.67 13.19 8.58
C ASN A 250 -19.63 13.16 9.77
N GLU A 251 -20.71 12.38 9.67
CA GLU A 251 -21.69 12.23 10.75
C GLU A 251 -21.05 11.63 12.01
N HIS A 252 -20.26 10.57 11.86
CA HIS A 252 -19.55 9.95 12.96
C HIS A 252 -18.61 10.92 13.67
N VAL A 253 -17.81 11.68 12.90
CA VAL A 253 -16.92 12.72 13.43
C VAL A 253 -17.71 13.77 14.19
N ARG A 254 -18.83 14.25 13.64
CA ARG A 254 -19.68 15.25 14.32
C ARG A 254 -20.31 14.72 15.60
N LEU A 255 -20.61 13.44 15.68
CA LEU A 255 -21.22 12.82 16.86
C LEU A 255 -20.20 12.55 17.97
N ILE A 256 -19.05 11.97 17.63
CA ILE A 256 -18.03 11.51 18.59
C ILE A 256 -17.02 12.63 18.93
N HIS A 257 -16.62 13.43 17.95
CA HIS A 257 -15.57 14.44 18.10
C HIS A 257 -16.13 15.87 18.03
N ARG A 258 -17.17 16.17 18.84
CA ARG A 258 -17.85 17.48 18.87
C ARG A 258 -16.92 18.68 19.07
N GLY A 259 -15.78 18.49 19.74
CA GLY A 259 -14.77 19.53 19.99
C GLY A 259 -13.74 19.73 18.89
N ASP A 260 -13.58 18.78 17.96
CA ASP A 260 -12.58 18.86 16.87
C ASP A 260 -13.26 19.03 15.52
N GLN A 261 -13.71 20.26 15.25
CA GLN A 261 -14.37 20.64 13.99
C GLN A 261 -13.47 20.42 12.76
N ALA A 262 -12.15 20.36 12.95
CA ALA A 262 -11.18 20.14 11.88
C ALA A 262 -10.91 18.65 11.62
N ARG A 263 -11.41 17.71 12.45
CA ARG A 263 -11.09 16.29 12.34
C ARG A 263 -11.44 15.71 10.96
N PHE A 264 -12.63 15.99 10.45
CA PHE A 264 -13.04 15.53 9.12
C PHE A 264 -12.08 16.01 8.02
N ALA A 265 -11.66 17.27 8.08
CA ALA A 265 -10.66 17.81 7.14
C ALA A 265 -9.30 17.12 7.31
N LYS A 266 -8.83 16.91 8.56
CA LYS A 266 -7.56 16.20 8.85
C LYS A 266 -7.57 14.77 8.29
N LEU A 267 -8.70 14.06 8.39
CA LEU A 267 -8.85 12.70 7.84
C LEU A 267 -8.83 12.72 6.30
N ASN A 268 -9.46 13.70 5.66
CA ASN A 268 -9.40 13.87 4.21
C ASN A 268 -7.98 14.24 3.72
N VAL A 269 -7.21 14.99 4.52
CA VAL A 269 -5.79 15.24 4.24
C VAL A 269 -4.97 13.95 4.35
N ALA A 270 -5.27 13.06 5.30
CA ALA A 270 -4.62 11.76 5.35
C ALA A 270 -4.97 10.92 4.09
N LEU A 271 -6.22 10.93 3.63
CA LEU A 271 -6.61 10.27 2.37
C LEU A 271 -5.91 10.86 1.14
N SER A 272 -5.67 12.17 1.08
CA SER A 272 -4.99 12.76 -0.07
C SER A 272 -3.51 12.33 -0.14
N MET A 273 -2.84 12.15 1.00
CA MET A 273 -1.49 11.57 1.05
C MET A 273 -1.44 10.14 0.50
N LEU A 274 -2.53 9.38 0.63
CA LEU A 274 -2.60 8.02 0.10
C LEU A 274 -2.57 7.99 -1.43
N ARG A 275 -3.02 9.04 -2.11
CA ARG A 275 -3.03 9.16 -3.57
C ARG A 275 -1.63 9.24 -4.19
N SER A 276 -0.63 9.67 -3.43
CA SER A 276 0.76 9.72 -3.90
C SER A 276 1.50 8.38 -3.76
N ILE A 277 0.86 7.36 -3.18
CA ILE A 277 1.48 6.05 -2.98
C ILE A 277 1.32 5.21 -4.24
N ASN A 278 2.45 4.83 -4.83
CA ASN A 278 2.49 4.00 -6.03
C ASN A 278 2.35 2.51 -5.68
N ALA A 279 1.39 1.83 -6.29
CA ALA A 279 1.16 0.40 -6.11
C ALA A 279 2.39 -0.46 -6.44
N ASN A 280 3.17 -0.07 -7.46
CA ASN A 280 4.40 -0.77 -7.84
C ASN A 280 5.46 -0.68 -6.75
N VAL A 281 5.58 0.46 -6.07
CA VAL A 281 6.50 0.62 -4.93
C VAL A 281 6.09 -0.29 -3.79
N VAL A 282 4.80 -0.36 -3.49
CA VAL A 282 4.25 -1.22 -2.44
C VAL A 282 4.50 -2.70 -2.76
N ALA A 283 4.31 -3.10 -4.03
CA ALA A 283 4.60 -4.45 -4.54
C ALA A 283 6.09 -4.80 -4.39
N GLU A 284 6.98 -3.93 -4.87
CA GLU A 284 8.43 -4.11 -4.81
C GLU A 284 8.94 -4.16 -3.37
N LEU A 285 8.39 -3.32 -2.49
CA LEU A 285 8.84 -3.25 -1.10
C LEU A 285 8.39 -4.46 -0.27
N PHE A 286 7.12 -4.83 -0.34
CA PHE A 286 6.53 -5.80 0.60
C PHE A 286 6.30 -7.19 0.02
N PHE A 287 6.14 -7.33 -1.29
CA PHE A 287 5.71 -8.61 -1.88
C PHE A 287 6.80 -9.24 -2.74
N ARG A 288 7.57 -8.46 -3.51
CA ARG A 288 8.69 -8.96 -4.32
C ARG A 288 9.66 -9.89 -3.55
N PRO A 289 10.01 -9.62 -2.27
CA PRO A 289 10.87 -10.53 -1.52
C PRO A 289 10.25 -11.91 -1.21
N ILE A 290 8.92 -12.03 -1.28
CA ILE A 290 8.18 -13.28 -1.02
C ILE A 290 7.78 -13.97 -2.34
N ILE A 291 7.12 -13.23 -3.23
CA ILE A 291 6.47 -13.80 -4.42
C ILE A 291 7.37 -13.77 -5.67
N GLY A 292 8.53 -13.13 -5.61
CA GLY A 292 9.44 -13.02 -6.74
C GLY A 292 8.80 -12.30 -7.93
N THR A 293 8.78 -12.94 -9.10
CA THR A 293 8.29 -12.35 -10.36
C THR A 293 6.78 -12.46 -10.59
N VAL A 294 6.02 -12.99 -9.62
CA VAL A 294 4.56 -13.15 -9.74
C VAL A 294 3.88 -11.79 -9.92
N ASN A 295 2.94 -11.71 -10.86
CA ASN A 295 2.17 -10.50 -11.10
C ASN A 295 1.14 -10.29 -9.98
N MET A 296 1.13 -9.09 -9.41
CA MET A 296 0.16 -8.70 -8.38
C MET A 296 -1.28 -8.80 -8.89
N ASP A 297 -1.55 -8.43 -10.15
CA ASP A 297 -2.90 -8.46 -10.72
C ASP A 297 -3.48 -9.87 -10.83
N ASP A 298 -2.63 -10.85 -11.12
CA ASP A 298 -3.02 -12.26 -11.20
C ASP A 298 -3.28 -12.81 -9.79
N MET A 299 -2.42 -12.48 -8.84
CA MET A 299 -2.60 -12.85 -7.43
C MET A 299 -3.89 -12.23 -6.86
N LEU A 300 -4.17 -10.97 -7.15
CA LEU A 300 -5.39 -10.29 -6.69
C LEU A 300 -6.65 -10.95 -7.28
N LEU A 301 -6.61 -11.32 -8.56
CA LEU A 301 -7.71 -12.05 -9.21
C LEU A 301 -7.93 -13.42 -8.54
N GLU A 302 -6.86 -14.17 -8.31
CA GLU A 302 -6.95 -15.47 -7.63
C GLU A 302 -7.52 -15.33 -6.22
N MET A 303 -7.03 -14.36 -5.44
CA MET A 303 -7.54 -14.07 -4.10
C MET A 303 -9.01 -13.61 -4.11
N LEU A 304 -9.42 -12.85 -5.13
CA LEU A 304 -10.81 -12.40 -5.30
C LEU A 304 -11.75 -13.57 -5.59
N CYS A 305 -11.31 -14.55 -6.39
CA CYS A 305 -12.09 -15.74 -6.74
C CYS A 305 -12.04 -16.85 -5.68
N ALA A 306 -10.96 -16.96 -4.91
CA ALA A 306 -10.77 -18.00 -3.91
C ALA A 306 -11.74 -17.84 -2.71
N LYS A 307 -12.02 -18.91 -1.96
CA LYS A 307 -12.63 -18.75 -0.62
C LYS A 307 -11.52 -18.33 0.35
N LEU A 308 -11.57 -17.09 0.85
CA LEU A 308 -10.58 -16.49 1.77
C LEU A 308 -11.06 -16.49 3.22
#